data_AF-A0A542MDR7-F1
#
_entry.id   AF-A0A542MDR7-F1
#
_cell.length_a   1.000
_cell.length_b   1.000
_cell.length_c   1.000
_cell.angle_alpha   90.00
_cell.angle_beta   90.00
_cell.angle_gamma   90.00
#
_symmetry.space_group_name_H-M   'P 1'
#
loop_
_entity.id
_entity.type
_entity.pdbx_description
1 polymer ?
#
loop_
_entity_poly.entity_id
_entity_poly.type
_entity_poly.pdbx_seq_one_letter_code
_entity_poly.pdbx_strand_id
1 'polypeptide(L)'
;MKSLPFAIALWIIGADTHARPSMDAISSCIKSESTSPKTHYTEITTDTYNINKDDNKKRTEQTFKYNGEILGTWKGDPPDVFGLIYNTEHISLRNVRRLSKAMPASFDADLATWGLIREGPRSYLCIAFNFEGLGQSGYFQSVHGVYLVERGTLPSRTFYIVGRVTANGVILSK
;
A
#
# COMPACT_ATOMS: atom_id res chain seq x y z
N MET A 1 -47.21 8.85 43.58
CA MET A 1 -46.25 9.66 42.80
C MET A 1 -44.89 8.99 42.89
N LYS A 2 -44.41 8.34 41.81
CA LYS A 2 -43.06 7.75 41.74
C LYS A 2 -42.46 8.18 40.41
N SER A 3 -41.52 9.13 40.46
CA SER A 3 -40.75 9.62 39.31
C SER A 3 -39.59 8.68 39.04
N LEU A 4 -39.56 8.05 37.87
CA LEU A 4 -38.41 7.30 37.37
C LEU A 4 -37.41 8.29 36.72
N PRO A 5 -36.11 8.24 37.01
CA PRO A 5 -35.13 9.06 36.31
C PRO A 5 -34.82 8.46 34.94
N PHE A 6 -34.92 9.30 33.91
CA PHE A 6 -34.61 8.99 32.51
C PHE A 6 -33.09 8.98 32.34
N ALA A 7 -32.47 7.80 32.29
CA ALA A 7 -31.05 7.66 31.96
C ALA A 7 -30.88 7.69 30.44
N ILE A 8 -30.37 8.81 29.92
CA ILE A 8 -30.02 8.95 28.50
C ILE A 8 -28.66 8.26 28.30
N ALA A 9 -28.70 7.03 27.77
CA ALA A 9 -27.51 6.35 27.28
C ALA A 9 -27.11 6.95 25.92
N LEU A 10 -26.07 7.78 25.90
CA LEU A 10 -25.44 8.27 24.68
C LEU A 10 -24.68 7.11 24.03
N TRP A 11 -25.30 6.44 23.06
CA TRP A 11 -24.60 5.56 22.14
C TRP A 11 -23.76 6.43 21.21
N ILE A 12 -22.47 6.59 21.50
CA ILE A 12 -21.51 7.07 20.50
C ILE A 12 -21.36 5.93 19.50
N ILE A 13 -22.17 5.97 18.44
CA ILE A 13 -21.94 5.16 17.24
C ILE A 13 -20.71 5.78 16.58
N GLY A 14 -19.53 5.32 16.99
CA GLY A 14 -18.30 5.51 16.24
C GLY A 14 -18.48 4.76 14.93
N ALA A 15 -18.98 5.45 13.91
CA ALA A 15 -18.79 4.99 12.55
C ALA A 15 -17.28 5.07 12.31
N ASP A 16 -16.59 3.94 12.43
CA ASP A 16 -15.32 3.74 11.76
C ASP A 16 -15.61 3.94 10.27
N THR A 17 -15.54 5.19 9.85
CA THR A 17 -15.48 5.54 8.44
C THR A 17 -14.10 5.06 8.04
N HIS A 18 -14.05 3.85 7.49
CA HIS A 18 -12.86 3.19 6.94
C HIS A 18 -12.29 4.08 5.82
N ALA A 19 -11.56 5.10 6.22
CA ALA A 19 -11.28 6.21 5.37
C ALA A 19 -10.20 5.80 4.37
N ARG A 20 -10.63 5.75 3.12
CA ARG A 20 -9.78 5.57 1.94
C ARG A 20 -8.64 6.60 1.97
N PRO A 21 -7.44 6.26 1.48
CA PRO A 21 -6.38 7.25 1.28
C PRO A 21 -6.90 8.42 0.44
N SER A 22 -6.44 9.63 0.75
CA SER A 22 -6.80 10.81 -0.04
C SER A 22 -6.24 10.71 -1.46
N MET A 23 -6.75 11.57 -2.35
CA MET A 23 -6.18 11.70 -3.69
C MET A 23 -4.75 12.24 -3.67
N ASP A 24 -4.38 13.05 -2.69
CA ASP A 24 -3.02 13.58 -2.54
C ASP A 24 -2.06 12.45 -2.13
N ALA A 25 -2.45 11.60 -1.18
CA ALA A 25 -1.67 10.42 -0.80
C ALA A 25 -1.51 9.44 -1.98
N ILE A 26 -2.59 9.17 -2.72
CA ILE A 26 -2.52 8.32 -3.92
C ILE A 26 -1.59 8.92 -4.97
N SER A 27 -1.73 10.22 -5.26
CA SER A 27 -0.93 10.90 -6.27
C SER A 27 0.55 11.00 -5.87
N SER A 28 0.82 11.27 -4.59
CA SER A 28 2.17 11.27 -4.03
C SER A 28 2.84 9.90 -4.16
N CYS A 29 2.08 8.82 -3.96
CA CYS A 29 2.61 7.48 -4.14
C CYS A 29 2.92 7.16 -5.61
N ILE A 30 1.99 7.47 -6.51
CA ILE A 30 2.15 7.20 -7.95
C ILE A 30 3.34 7.98 -8.54
N LYS A 31 3.55 9.21 -8.08
CA LYS A 31 4.64 10.05 -8.58
C LYS A 31 5.96 9.91 -7.79
N SER A 32 5.94 9.20 -6.66
CA SER A 32 7.07 9.14 -5.72
C SER A 32 7.57 10.52 -5.26
N GLU A 33 6.66 11.45 -5.00
CA GLU A 33 6.99 12.82 -4.56
C GLU A 33 5.87 13.42 -3.69
N SER A 34 6.15 14.54 -3.03
CA SER A 34 5.12 15.27 -2.26
C SER A 34 4.25 16.10 -3.21
N THR A 35 2.95 15.76 -3.34
CA THR A 35 2.07 16.44 -4.31
C THR A 35 1.22 17.57 -3.73
N SER A 36 1.19 17.74 -2.41
CA SER A 36 0.49 18.84 -1.76
C SER A 36 1.17 19.26 -0.45
N PRO A 37 0.93 20.48 0.07
CA PRO A 37 1.51 20.93 1.34
C PRO A 37 1.12 20.11 2.57
N LYS A 38 0.10 19.25 2.45
CA LYS A 38 -0.42 18.41 3.55
C LYS A 38 0.04 16.96 3.48
N THR A 39 0.75 16.60 2.41
CA THR A 39 1.18 15.23 2.13
C THR A 39 2.67 15.23 1.88
N HIS A 40 3.41 14.61 2.80
CA HIS A 40 4.87 14.48 2.69
C HIS A 40 5.23 13.06 2.25
N TYR A 41 5.95 12.96 1.15
CA TYR A 41 6.58 11.74 0.68
C TYR A 41 8.04 11.71 1.11
N THR A 42 8.51 10.54 1.54
CA THR A 42 9.91 10.26 1.82
C THR A 42 10.26 8.93 1.17
N GLU A 43 11.20 8.95 0.23
CA GLU A 43 11.68 7.72 -0.39
C GLU A 43 12.38 6.84 0.65
N ILE A 44 12.21 5.53 0.51
CA ILE A 44 12.92 4.52 1.29
C ILE A 44 13.89 3.82 0.36
N THR A 45 15.16 4.14 0.50
CA THR A 45 16.24 3.46 -0.22
C THR A 45 16.67 2.22 0.53
N THR A 46 16.89 1.11 -0.18
CA THR A 46 17.49 -0.09 0.39
C THR A 46 18.53 -0.63 -0.57
N ASP A 47 19.72 -0.90 -0.03
CA ASP A 47 20.85 -1.42 -0.81
C ASP A 47 20.90 -2.95 -0.78
N THR A 48 20.17 -3.58 0.15
CA THR A 48 20.25 -5.02 0.39
C THR A 48 18.93 -5.60 0.87
N TYR A 49 18.43 -6.60 0.14
CA TYR A 49 17.35 -7.46 0.58
C TYR A 49 17.88 -8.74 1.23
N ASN A 50 17.21 -9.17 2.30
CA ASN A 50 17.33 -10.51 2.85
C ASN A 50 16.36 -11.45 2.12
N ILE A 51 16.90 -12.53 1.57
CA ILE A 51 16.12 -13.58 0.91
C ILE A 51 16.03 -14.78 1.85
N ASN A 52 14.81 -15.15 2.23
CA ASN A 52 14.53 -16.32 3.05
C ASN A 52 13.62 -17.29 2.28
N LYS A 53 14.04 -18.55 2.17
CA LYS A 53 13.23 -19.61 1.55
C LYS A 53 12.73 -20.56 2.63
N ASP A 54 11.41 -20.65 2.76
CA ASP A 54 10.72 -21.59 3.62
C ASP A 54 10.14 -22.70 2.75
N ASP A 55 10.90 -23.79 2.56
CA ASP A 55 10.52 -24.93 1.73
C ASP A 55 9.27 -25.63 2.28
N ASN A 56 9.08 -25.64 3.59
CA ASN A 56 7.90 -26.25 4.23
C ASN A 56 6.62 -25.49 3.86
N LYS A 57 6.69 -24.16 3.81
CA LYS A 57 5.58 -23.31 3.36
C LYS A 57 5.58 -23.05 1.85
N LYS A 58 6.54 -23.61 1.11
CA LYS A 58 6.80 -23.35 -0.30
C LYS A 58 6.78 -21.85 -0.63
N ARG A 59 7.50 -21.07 0.18
CA ARG A 59 7.44 -19.61 0.14
C ARG A 59 8.84 -19.00 0.16
N THR A 60 9.07 -18.04 -0.71
CA THR A 60 10.26 -17.17 -0.68
C THR A 60 9.85 -15.78 -0.21
N GLU A 61 10.56 -15.25 0.76
CA GLU A 61 10.40 -13.91 1.30
C GLU A 61 11.62 -13.07 0.89
N GLN A 62 11.36 -11.84 0.44
CA GLN A 62 12.37 -10.84 0.12
C GLN A 62 12.07 -9.62 0.99
N THR A 63 12.92 -9.35 1.97
CA THR A 63 12.66 -8.37 3.03
C THR A 63 13.83 -7.43 3.27
N PHE A 64 13.53 -6.26 3.80
CA PHE A 64 14.53 -5.31 4.28
C PHE A 64 14.01 -4.61 5.54
N LYS A 65 14.91 -3.99 6.30
CA LYS A 65 14.55 -3.25 7.52
C LYS A 65 14.56 -1.76 7.25
N TYR A 66 13.53 -1.06 7.73
CA TYR A 66 13.46 0.40 7.72
C TYR A 66 12.89 0.90 9.03
N ASN A 67 13.65 1.73 9.77
CA ASN A 67 13.24 2.29 11.06
C ASN A 67 12.66 1.25 12.04
N GLY A 68 13.28 0.06 12.09
CA GLY A 68 12.85 -1.05 12.96
C GLY A 68 11.66 -1.86 12.43
N GLU A 69 11.03 -1.45 11.33
CA GLU A 69 10.00 -2.23 10.65
C GLU A 69 10.61 -3.21 9.65
N ILE A 70 9.97 -4.36 9.46
CA ILE A 70 10.31 -5.33 8.41
C ILE A 70 9.37 -5.10 7.23
N LEU A 71 9.91 -4.76 6.07
CA LEU A 71 9.16 -4.50 4.86
C LEU A 71 9.56 -5.51 3.78
N GLY A 72 8.69 -5.80 2.83
CA GLY A 72 9.08 -6.61 1.69
C GLY A 72 7.92 -7.30 0.98
N THR A 73 8.25 -8.39 0.31
CA THR A 73 7.31 -9.21 -0.45
C THR A 73 7.50 -10.68 -0.11
N TRP A 74 6.46 -11.47 -0.36
CA TRP A 74 6.55 -12.92 -0.35
C TRP A 74 5.91 -13.51 -1.60
N LYS A 75 6.47 -14.62 -2.07
CA LYS A 75 6.03 -15.38 -3.23
C LYS A 75 5.89 -16.85 -2.85
N GLY A 76 4.73 -17.43 -3.12
CA GLY A 76 4.43 -18.85 -2.93
C GLY A 76 4.66 -19.67 -4.18
N ASP A 77 4.35 -20.96 -4.06
CA ASP A 77 4.19 -21.92 -5.16
C ASP A 77 2.71 -22.38 -5.19
N PRO A 78 1.92 -22.04 -6.23
CA PRO A 78 2.33 -21.45 -7.52
C PRO A 78 2.70 -19.95 -7.46
N PRO A 79 3.47 -19.44 -8.45
CA PRO A 79 4.07 -18.10 -8.42
C PRO A 79 3.08 -16.92 -8.48
N ASP A 80 1.80 -17.16 -8.77
CA ASP A 80 0.72 -16.18 -8.69
C ASP A 80 0.21 -15.95 -7.25
N VAL A 81 0.66 -16.78 -6.30
CA VAL A 81 0.47 -16.53 -4.86
C VAL A 81 1.55 -15.53 -4.42
N PHE A 82 1.17 -14.26 -4.33
CA PHE A 82 2.09 -13.17 -3.99
C PHE A 82 1.47 -12.26 -2.92
N GLY A 83 2.31 -11.61 -2.14
CA GLY A 83 1.87 -10.65 -1.15
C GLY A 83 2.96 -9.72 -0.64
N LEU A 84 2.54 -8.79 0.20
CA LEU A 84 3.39 -7.84 0.89
C LEU A 84 3.74 -8.36 2.28
N ILE A 85 4.88 -7.95 2.80
CA ILE A 85 5.28 -8.10 4.20
C ILE A 85 5.31 -6.72 4.84
N TYR A 86 4.55 -6.57 5.93
CA TYR A 86 4.62 -5.40 6.81
C TYR A 86 4.74 -5.88 8.26
N ASN A 87 5.91 -5.68 8.85
CA ASN A 87 6.31 -6.25 10.14
C ASN A 87 6.12 -7.78 10.16
N THR A 88 5.19 -8.26 10.99
CA THR A 88 4.86 -9.68 11.14
C THR A 88 3.70 -10.12 10.25
N GLU A 89 3.11 -9.21 9.47
CA GLU A 89 1.94 -9.48 8.64
C GLU A 89 2.33 -9.90 7.21
N HIS A 90 1.76 -11.02 6.74
CA HIS A 90 1.80 -11.46 5.35
C HIS A 90 0.49 -11.09 4.65
N ILE A 91 0.50 -9.99 3.91
CA ILE A 91 -0.69 -9.43 3.27
C ILE A 91 -0.81 -10.05 1.88
N SER A 92 -1.77 -10.94 1.69
CA SER A 92 -2.07 -11.49 0.35
C SER A 92 -2.59 -10.40 -0.59
N LEU A 93 -2.04 -10.32 -1.80
CA LEU A 93 -2.54 -9.37 -2.81
C LEU A 93 -4.01 -9.60 -3.17
N ARG A 94 -4.53 -10.80 -2.96
CA ARG A 94 -5.95 -11.12 -3.21
C ARG A 94 -6.89 -10.43 -2.21
N ASN A 95 -6.39 -10.02 -1.05
CA ASN A 95 -7.17 -9.47 0.05
C ASN A 95 -7.10 -7.94 0.15
N VAL A 96 -6.28 -7.29 -0.69
CA VAL A 96 -6.14 -5.83 -0.64
C VAL A 96 -7.40 -5.14 -1.17
N ARG A 97 -7.72 -3.98 -0.61
CA ARG A 97 -8.86 -3.19 -1.05
C ARG A 97 -8.55 -2.47 -2.34
N ARG A 98 -9.17 -2.92 -3.43
CA ARG A 98 -9.09 -2.26 -4.74
C ARG A 98 -9.81 -0.91 -4.70
N LEU A 99 -9.14 0.11 -5.19
CA LEU A 99 -9.65 1.47 -5.30
C LEU A 99 -10.15 1.82 -6.72
N SER A 100 -9.93 0.90 -7.67
CA SER A 100 -10.39 0.92 -9.07
C SER A 100 -10.83 -0.50 -9.47
N LYS A 101 -11.21 -0.71 -10.74
CA LYS A 101 -11.50 -2.06 -11.26
C LYS A 101 -10.25 -2.92 -11.50
N ALA A 102 -9.06 -2.32 -11.48
CA ALA A 102 -7.82 -3.04 -11.73
C ALA A 102 -7.54 -4.13 -10.68
N MET A 103 -7.04 -5.28 -11.14
CA MET A 103 -6.60 -6.35 -10.25
C MET A 103 -5.22 -6.04 -9.68
N PRO A 104 -4.99 -6.33 -8.38
CA PRO A 104 -3.67 -6.31 -7.75
C PRO A 104 -2.68 -7.15 -8.56
N ALA A 105 -1.53 -6.56 -8.90
CA ALA A 105 -0.49 -7.21 -9.69
C ALA A 105 0.73 -7.50 -8.83
N SER A 106 1.36 -8.66 -9.07
CA SER A 106 2.70 -8.92 -8.56
C SER A 106 3.71 -8.00 -9.25
N PHE A 107 4.84 -7.80 -8.57
CA PHE A 107 5.93 -6.95 -9.04
C PHE A 107 7.26 -7.51 -8.55
N ASP A 108 8.35 -7.03 -9.14
CA ASP A 108 9.70 -7.29 -8.64
C ASP A 108 10.03 -6.27 -7.55
N ALA A 109 10.35 -6.74 -6.34
CA ALA A 109 10.62 -5.88 -5.20
C ALA A 109 11.87 -5.01 -5.41
N ASP A 110 12.84 -5.47 -6.20
CA ASP A 110 14.09 -4.76 -6.52
C ASP A 110 13.85 -3.62 -7.52
N LEU A 111 12.77 -3.69 -8.31
CA LEU A 111 12.41 -2.68 -9.31
C LEU A 111 11.31 -1.72 -8.82
N ALA A 112 10.72 -1.99 -7.66
CA ALA A 112 9.71 -1.14 -7.07
C ALA A 112 10.33 0.01 -6.29
N THR A 113 9.72 1.19 -6.38
CA THR A 113 10.01 2.31 -5.49
C THR A 113 9.25 2.15 -4.19
N TRP A 114 9.99 2.16 -3.08
CA TRP A 114 9.43 2.13 -1.74
C TRP A 114 9.47 3.54 -1.16
N GLY A 115 8.40 3.92 -0.45
CA GLY A 115 8.32 5.24 0.15
C GLY A 115 7.37 5.29 1.33
N LEU A 116 7.44 6.38 2.06
CA LEU A 116 6.57 6.67 3.18
C LEU A 116 5.81 7.96 2.91
N ILE A 117 4.48 7.87 3.01
CA ILE A 117 3.59 9.02 2.93
C ILE A 117 3.10 9.36 4.33
N ARG A 118 3.17 10.63 4.68
CA ARG A 118 2.55 11.19 5.88
C ARG A 118 1.50 12.22 5.47
N GLU A 119 0.29 12.05 5.97
CA GLU A 119 -0.84 12.94 5.75
C GLU A 119 -1.60 13.16 7.07
N GLY A 120 -1.32 14.29 7.72
CA GLY A 120 -1.86 14.58 9.05
C GLY A 120 -1.55 13.45 10.04
N PRO A 121 -2.57 12.84 10.69
CA PRO A 121 -2.35 11.74 11.64
C PRO A 121 -2.10 10.38 10.97
N ARG A 122 -2.24 10.28 9.64
CA ARG A 122 -2.09 9.02 8.91
C ARG A 122 -0.74 8.90 8.27
N SER A 123 -0.28 7.66 8.17
CA SER A 123 0.89 7.35 7.36
C SER A 123 0.72 6.04 6.61
N TYR A 124 1.30 5.99 5.42
CA TYR A 124 1.18 4.86 4.51
C TYR A 124 2.56 4.48 4.01
N LEU A 125 2.89 3.19 4.09
CA LEU A 125 3.93 2.64 3.23
C LEU A 125 3.40 2.65 1.80
N CYS A 126 4.12 3.32 0.92
CA CYS A 126 3.88 3.39 -0.50
C CYS A 126 4.81 2.41 -1.21
N ILE A 127 4.25 1.56 -2.08
CA ILE A 127 5.02 0.73 -3.00
C ILE A 127 4.51 1.06 -4.40
N ALA A 128 5.35 1.67 -5.22
CA ALA A 128 5.05 2.02 -6.60
C ALA A 128 5.92 1.18 -7.54
N PHE A 129 5.30 0.63 -8.58
CA PHE A 129 6.01 -0.18 -9.56
C PHE A 129 5.44 0.05 -10.94
N ASN A 130 6.29 -0.08 -11.95
CA ASN A 130 5.87 -0.06 -13.33
C ASN A 130 5.39 -1.45 -13.74
N PHE A 131 4.51 -1.52 -14.73
CA PHE A 131 4.16 -2.80 -15.37
C PHE A 131 5.21 -3.24 -16.41
N GLU A 132 6.37 -2.59 -16.43
CA GLU A 132 7.40 -2.81 -17.45
C GLU A 132 8.24 -4.04 -17.14
N GLY A 133 7.95 -5.12 -17.87
CA GLY A 133 8.72 -6.36 -17.95
C GLY A 133 8.38 -7.22 -19.19
N LEU A 134 7.55 -6.71 -20.11
CA LEU A 134 7.11 -7.41 -21.31
C LEU A 134 7.36 -6.58 -22.59
N GLY A 135 8.55 -6.03 -22.78
CA GLY A 135 8.98 -5.48 -24.08
C GLY A 135 8.09 -4.38 -24.69
N GLN A 136 7.40 -3.56 -23.88
CA GLN A 136 6.50 -2.51 -24.39
C GLN A 136 7.11 -1.12 -24.15
N SER A 137 7.68 -0.52 -25.21
CA SER A 137 8.31 0.81 -25.16
C SER A 137 7.30 1.98 -25.02
N GLY A 138 7.72 3.03 -24.32
CA GLY A 138 7.32 4.44 -24.52
C GLY A 138 6.00 4.92 -23.89
N TYR A 139 4.94 4.10 -23.89
CA TYR A 139 3.62 4.52 -23.35
C TYR A 139 3.31 3.99 -21.95
N PHE A 140 3.88 2.83 -21.59
CA PHE A 140 3.59 2.12 -20.34
C PHE A 140 4.51 2.51 -19.17
N GLN A 141 5.63 3.19 -19.45
CA GLN A 141 6.53 3.79 -18.43
C GLN A 141 5.81 4.73 -17.47
N SER A 142 4.74 5.35 -17.95
CA SER A 142 3.96 6.31 -17.19
C SER A 142 2.84 5.67 -16.37
N VAL A 143 2.62 4.36 -16.47
CA VAL A 143 1.55 3.64 -15.77
C VAL A 143 2.13 2.85 -14.61
N HIS A 144 1.68 3.20 -13.41
CA HIS A 144 2.16 2.64 -12.17
C HIS A 144 1.05 1.86 -11.46
N GLY A 145 1.38 0.67 -11.00
CA GLY A 145 0.63 0.00 -9.94
C GLY A 145 1.14 0.52 -8.61
N VAL A 146 0.23 0.80 -7.68
CA VAL A 146 0.62 1.24 -6.33
C VAL A 146 -0.13 0.49 -5.25
N TYR A 147 0.61 0.15 -4.20
CA TYR A 147 0.08 -0.31 -2.93
C TYR A 147 0.28 0.76 -1.86
N LEU A 148 -0.76 0.98 -1.06
CA LEU A 148 -0.73 1.84 0.13
C LEU A 148 -1.08 0.97 1.34
N VAL A 149 -0.10 0.68 2.18
CA VAL A 149 -0.29 -0.06 3.44
C VAL A 149 -0.35 0.95 4.58
N GLU A 150 -1.49 1.07 5.24
CA GLU A 150 -1.63 1.98 6.39
C GLU A 150 -0.81 1.48 7.58
N ARG A 151 0.01 2.38 8.13
CA ARG A 151 0.91 2.08 9.24
C ARG A 151 0.24 2.34 10.59
N GLY A 152 0.70 1.63 11.62
CA GLY A 152 0.23 1.81 13.00
C GLY A 152 -1.05 1.07 13.36
N THR A 153 -1.62 0.29 12.43
CA THR A 153 -2.76 -0.60 12.67
C THR A 153 -2.39 -2.03 12.25
N LEU A 154 -2.78 -3.02 13.04
CA LEU A 154 -2.69 -4.44 12.69
C LEU A 154 -4.07 -5.10 12.90
N PRO A 155 -4.64 -5.81 11.91
CA PRO A 155 -4.13 -5.96 10.55
C PRO A 155 -4.07 -4.63 9.79
N SER A 156 -3.09 -4.48 8.92
CA SER A 156 -2.89 -3.24 8.17
C SER A 156 -3.94 -3.10 7.07
N ARG A 157 -4.49 -1.88 6.94
CA ARG A 157 -5.40 -1.58 5.83
C ARG A 157 -4.58 -1.34 4.58
N THR A 158 -4.69 -2.27 3.63
CA THR A 158 -3.93 -2.22 2.38
C THR A 158 -4.83 -1.92 1.19
N PHE A 159 -4.42 -0.95 0.38
CA PHE A 159 -5.15 -0.48 -0.79
C PHE A 159 -4.33 -0.68 -2.05
N TYR A 160 -5.00 -0.90 -3.18
CA TYR A 160 -4.37 -1.02 -4.49
C TYR A 160 -5.06 -0.14 -5.54
N ILE A 161 -4.26 0.54 -6.36
CA ILE A 161 -4.75 1.28 -7.53
C ILE A 161 -3.70 1.30 -8.65
N VAL A 162 -4.19 1.53 -9.87
CA VAL A 162 -3.35 1.82 -11.02
C VAL A 162 -3.59 3.27 -11.44
N GLY A 163 -2.53 4.00 -11.72
CA GLY A 163 -2.63 5.35 -12.26
C GLY A 163 -1.53 5.65 -13.25
N ARG A 164 -1.76 6.71 -14.03
CA ARG A 164 -0.87 7.20 -15.07
C ARG A 164 -0.36 8.58 -14.71
N VAL A 165 0.96 8.77 -14.76
CA VAL A 165 1.59 10.10 -14.66
C VAL A 165 1.49 10.79 -16.02
N THR A 166 1.03 12.03 -16.03
CA THR A 166 0.94 12.90 -17.20
C THR A 166 1.53 14.27 -16.90
N ALA A 167 1.76 15.09 -17.93
CA ALA A 167 2.20 16.47 -17.76
C ALA A 167 1.25 17.30 -16.86
N ASN A 168 -0.04 16.94 -16.81
CA ASN A 168 -1.06 17.66 -16.06
C ASN A 168 -1.41 17.00 -14.70
N GLY A 169 -0.65 15.99 -14.28
CA GLY A 169 -0.90 15.27 -13.01
C GLY A 169 -1.19 13.78 -13.20
N VAL A 170 -1.91 13.19 -12.25
CA VAL A 170 -2.19 11.74 -12.22
C VAL A 170 -3.60 11.44 -12.73
N ILE A 171 -3.72 10.48 -13.64
CA ILE A 171 -5.00 9.93 -14.11
C ILE A 171 -5.15 8.51 -13.54
N LEU A 172 -6.20 8.27 -12.76
CA LEU A 172 -6.46 6.94 -12.21
C LEU A 172 -7.18 6.05 -13.22
N SER A 173 -6.81 4.77 -13.25
CA SER A 173 -7.57 3.75 -13.97
C SER A 173 -8.97 3.62 -13.37
N LYS A 174 -10.00 3.62 -14.22
CA LYS A 174 -11.41 3.51 -13.81
C LYS A 174 -11.80 2.07 -13.46
#